data_AF-A0A8T5QRS7-F1
#
_entry.id   AF-A0A8T5QRS7-F1
#
_cell.length_a   1.000
_cell.length_b   1.000
_cell.length_c   1.000
_cell.angle_alpha   90.00
_cell.angle_beta   90.00
_cell.angle_gamma   90.00
#
_symmetry.space_group_name_H-M   'P 1'
#
loop_
_entity.id
_entity.type
_entity.pdbx_description
1 polymer ?
#
loop_
_entity_poly.entity_id
_entity_poly.type
_entity_poly.pdbx_seq_one_letter_code
_entity_poly.pdbx_strand_id
1 'polypeptide(L)'
;MEIKKFLKAVWHFIWVEDSWLSWIVNVFLAFIIIKFLVYPGLGLTLGTSHPIVAVVSSSMEHPVGFDEWWTEPSCCANSDCHTKLSQGMILEKQGINEEEFLDFPFTNGFNKGDIMILYSPENIAIGDVLTFMAPGRSDPIIHRVIAVNKQGEQITYQTKGDNNCASADFEKFVTKEQAVGKAVWRVPLLGWIKIGFVEFLKLIGLM
;
A
#
# COMPACT_ATOMS: atom_id res chain seq x y z
N MET A 1 -40.33 22.19 -21.41
CA MET A 1 -39.47 22.81 -22.44
C MET A 1 -38.26 23.50 -21.81
N GLU A 2 -38.48 24.29 -20.75
CA GLU A 2 -37.43 24.96 -19.97
C GLU A 2 -36.38 24.03 -19.36
N ILE A 3 -36.78 22.90 -18.74
CA ILE A 3 -35.84 21.94 -18.14
C ILE A 3 -34.87 21.35 -19.18
N LYS A 4 -35.35 21.02 -20.39
CA LYS A 4 -34.49 20.48 -21.45
C LYS A 4 -33.45 21.51 -21.93
N LYS A 5 -33.84 22.79 -22.03
CA LYS A 5 -32.92 23.88 -22.37
C LYS A 5 -31.89 24.10 -21.27
N PHE A 6 -32.33 24.10 -20.01
CA PHE A 6 -31.45 24.19 -18.85
C PHE A 6 -30.44 23.04 -18.80
N LEU A 7 -30.88 21.78 -18.94
CA LEU A 7 -29.98 20.62 -18.96
C LEU A 7 -28.98 20.68 -20.12
N LYS A 8 -29.41 21.16 -21.29
CA LYS A 8 -28.51 21.37 -22.43
C LYS A 8 -27.47 22.47 -22.16
N ALA A 9 -27.87 23.55 -21.49
CA ALA A 9 -26.96 24.61 -21.09
C ALA A 9 -25.96 24.13 -20.04
N VAL A 10 -26.39 23.37 -19.03
CA VAL A 10 -25.50 22.74 -18.03
C VAL A 10 -24.55 21.76 -18.71
N TRP A 11 -25.03 20.93 -19.63
CA TRP A 11 -24.18 20.02 -20.40
C TRP A 11 -23.11 20.77 -21.21
N HIS A 12 -23.52 21.83 -21.90
CA HIS A 12 -22.61 22.67 -22.65
C HIS A 12 -21.58 23.34 -21.73
N PHE A 13 -22.01 23.88 -20.59
CA PHE A 13 -21.13 24.49 -19.61
C PHE A 13 -20.08 23.50 -19.08
N ILE A 14 -20.48 22.28 -18.70
CA ILE A 14 -19.57 21.26 -18.13
C ILE A 14 -18.61 20.70 -19.18
N TRP A 15 -19.10 20.36 -20.38
CA TRP A 15 -18.34 19.54 -21.34
C TRP A 15 -17.79 20.29 -22.54
N VAL A 16 -18.27 21.51 -22.82
CA VAL A 16 -17.95 22.24 -24.06
C VAL A 16 -17.30 23.60 -23.77
N GLU A 17 -17.69 24.28 -22.69
CA GLU A 17 -17.10 25.58 -22.36
C GLU A 17 -15.69 25.45 -21.79
N ASP A 18 -14.76 26.20 -22.37
CA ASP A 18 -13.38 26.35 -21.90
C ASP A 18 -13.24 27.61 -21.04
N SER A 19 -14.01 27.67 -19.94
CA SER A 19 -13.97 28.76 -18.98
C SER A 19 -13.34 28.31 -17.65
N TRP A 20 -12.68 29.21 -16.93
CA TRP A 20 -12.05 28.88 -15.65
C TRP A 20 -13.07 28.37 -14.61
N LEU A 21 -14.31 28.86 -14.65
CA LEU A 21 -15.40 28.37 -13.80
C LEU A 21 -15.83 26.95 -14.18
N SER A 22 -15.91 26.64 -15.48
CA SER A 22 -16.20 25.28 -15.94
C SER A 22 -15.12 24.30 -15.47
N TRP A 23 -13.84 24.67 -15.58
CA TRP A 23 -12.72 23.87 -15.05
C TRP A 23 -12.83 23.59 -13.55
N ILE A 24 -13.18 24.59 -12.73
CA ILE A 24 -13.41 24.39 -11.29
C ILE A 24 -14.55 23.40 -11.04
N VAL A 25 -15.68 23.56 -11.74
CA VAL A 25 -16.83 22.67 -11.62
C VAL A 25 -16.46 21.25 -12.04
N ASN A 26 -15.67 21.08 -13.11
CA ASN A 26 -15.21 19.78 -13.58
C ASN A 26 -14.29 19.08 -12.58
N VAL A 27 -13.36 19.80 -11.95
CA VAL A 27 -12.51 19.23 -10.88
C VAL A 27 -13.35 18.80 -9.68
N PHE A 28 -14.31 19.62 -9.27
CA PHE A 28 -15.21 19.28 -8.16
C PHE A 28 -16.10 18.07 -8.50
N LEU A 29 -16.64 18.03 -9.72
CA LEU A 29 -17.43 16.90 -10.22
C LEU A 29 -16.58 15.62 -10.28
N ALA A 30 -15.35 15.70 -10.78
CA ALA A 30 -14.43 14.58 -10.81
C ALA A 30 -14.13 14.07 -9.39
N PHE A 31 -13.90 14.95 -8.42
CA PHE A 31 -13.74 14.56 -7.02
C PHE A 31 -14.96 13.82 -6.47
N ILE A 32 -16.17 14.31 -6.75
CA ILE A 32 -17.42 13.63 -6.35
C ILE A 32 -17.53 12.26 -7.00
N ILE A 33 -17.32 12.17 -8.31
CA ILE A 33 -17.38 10.90 -9.05
C ILE A 33 -16.34 9.92 -8.50
N ILE A 34 -15.10 10.36 -8.30
CA ILE A 34 -14.04 9.52 -7.76
C ILE A 34 -14.44 9.02 -6.36
N LYS A 35 -14.83 9.93 -5.46
CA LYS A 35 -15.14 9.62 -4.07
C LYS A 35 -16.37 8.74 -3.89
N PHE A 36 -17.44 8.96 -4.65
CA PHE A 36 -18.74 8.33 -4.42
C PHE A 36 -19.11 7.27 -5.45
N LEU A 37 -18.41 7.17 -6.58
CA LEU A 37 -18.63 6.16 -7.60
C LEU A 37 -17.41 5.26 -7.81
N VAL A 38 -16.24 5.85 -8.11
CA VAL A 38 -15.05 5.06 -8.47
C VAL A 38 -14.50 4.29 -7.28
N TYR A 39 -14.21 4.95 -6.15
CA TYR A 39 -13.66 4.29 -4.95
C TYR A 39 -14.61 3.21 -4.38
N PRO A 40 -15.92 3.49 -4.16
CA PRO A 40 -16.86 2.47 -3.73
C PRO A 40 -17.01 1.34 -4.73
N GLY A 41 -17.05 1.65 -6.04
CA GLY A 41 -17.10 0.65 -7.09
C GLY A 41 -15.88 -0.27 -7.05
N LEU A 42 -14.67 0.30 -6.99
CA LEU A 42 -13.43 -0.46 -6.85
C LEU A 42 -13.42 -1.31 -5.58
N GLY A 43 -13.82 -0.73 -4.44
CA GLY A 43 -13.88 -1.44 -3.16
C GLY A 43 -14.82 -2.64 -3.18
N LEU A 44 -15.98 -2.51 -3.84
CA LEU A 44 -16.91 -3.63 -4.06
C LEU A 44 -16.31 -4.69 -4.99
N THR A 45 -15.68 -4.29 -6.09
CA THR A 45 -15.11 -5.24 -7.07
C THR A 45 -13.88 -5.98 -6.53
N LEU A 46 -13.07 -5.31 -5.71
CA LEU A 46 -11.82 -5.84 -5.17
C LEU A 46 -12.01 -6.43 -3.77
N GLY A 47 -13.17 -6.27 -3.15
CA GLY A 47 -13.47 -6.82 -1.83
C GLY A 47 -12.66 -6.19 -0.69
N THR A 48 -12.32 -4.91 -0.80
CA THR A 48 -11.52 -4.19 0.21
C THR A 48 -12.04 -2.77 0.44
N SER A 49 -11.87 -2.26 1.65
CA SER A 49 -12.21 -0.87 2.00
C SER A 49 -11.23 0.15 1.43
N HIS A 50 -10.00 -0.27 1.09
CA HIS A 50 -8.95 0.62 0.57
C HIS A 50 -8.37 0.05 -0.73
N PRO A 51 -9.11 0.08 -1.85
CA PRO A 51 -8.69 -0.54 -3.10
C PRO A 51 -7.38 0.03 -3.68
N ILE A 52 -6.99 1.24 -3.27
CA ILE A 52 -5.80 1.94 -3.75
C ILE A 52 -5.07 2.56 -2.55
N VAL A 53 -3.79 2.25 -2.39
CA VAL A 53 -2.91 2.88 -1.39
C VAL A 53 -1.63 3.39 -2.03
N ALA A 54 -1.06 4.48 -1.48
CA ALA A 54 0.21 5.03 -1.93
C ALA A 54 1.30 4.70 -0.91
N VAL A 55 2.45 4.22 -1.38
CA VAL A 55 3.59 3.84 -0.56
C VAL A 55 4.35 5.11 -0.17
N VAL A 56 4.49 5.37 1.12
CA VAL A 56 5.10 6.61 1.65
C VAL A 56 6.44 6.40 2.35
N SER A 57 6.93 5.16 2.41
CA SER A 57 8.14 4.75 3.13
C SER A 57 8.95 3.74 2.33
N SER A 58 10.25 3.61 2.64
CA SER A 58 11.21 2.69 2.01
C SER A 58 11.26 1.30 2.65
N SER A 59 10.36 0.96 3.57
CA SER A 59 10.37 -0.31 4.31
C SER A 59 10.21 -1.57 3.45
N MET A 60 9.79 -1.43 2.20
CA MET A 60 9.62 -2.53 1.22
C MET A 60 10.61 -2.44 0.05
N GLU A 61 11.54 -1.49 0.10
CA GLU A 61 12.51 -1.27 -0.96
C GLU A 61 13.58 -2.34 -0.97
N HIS A 62 13.93 -2.81 -2.17
CA HIS A 62 15.13 -3.58 -2.42
C HIS A 62 16.08 -2.61 -3.15
N PRO A 63 16.94 -1.88 -2.42
CA PRO A 63 17.74 -0.79 -3.00
C PRO A 63 18.81 -1.30 -3.99
N VAL A 64 19.11 -2.60 -3.91
CA VAL A 64 19.99 -3.36 -4.78
C VAL A 64 19.17 -4.46 -5.47
N GLY A 65 19.76 -5.17 -6.45
CA GLY A 65 19.09 -6.32 -7.08
C GLY A 65 18.76 -7.42 -6.07
N PHE A 66 17.82 -8.30 -6.42
CA PHE A 66 17.34 -9.38 -5.54
C PHE A 66 18.49 -10.19 -4.90
N ASP A 67 19.44 -10.67 -5.72
CA ASP A 67 20.54 -11.52 -5.26
C ASP A 67 21.37 -10.82 -4.16
N GLU A 68 21.71 -9.55 -4.36
CA GLU A 68 22.44 -8.75 -3.38
C GLU A 68 21.57 -8.46 -2.15
N TRP A 69 20.29 -8.13 -2.32
CA TRP A 69 19.37 -7.88 -1.21
C TRP A 69 19.18 -9.12 -0.32
N TRP A 70 19.16 -10.30 -0.94
CA TRP A 70 19.02 -11.59 -0.26
C TRP A 70 20.29 -11.99 0.49
N THR A 71 21.45 -11.84 -0.14
CA THR A 71 22.72 -12.42 0.33
C THR A 71 23.59 -11.44 1.13
N GLU A 72 23.59 -10.15 0.78
CA GLU A 72 24.49 -9.18 1.40
C GLU A 72 24.00 -8.74 2.78
N PRO A 73 24.90 -8.53 3.77
CA PRO A 73 24.48 -8.14 5.10
C PRO A 73 23.94 -6.71 5.16
N SER A 74 22.64 -6.55 5.44
CA SER A 74 21.95 -5.26 5.54
C SER A 74 21.51 -4.90 6.97
N CYS A 75 21.63 -5.83 7.90
CA CYS A 75 21.08 -5.71 9.25
C CYS A 75 22.11 -6.04 10.34
N CYS A 76 21.96 -5.38 11.50
CA CYS A 76 22.75 -5.67 12.70
C CYS A 76 21.93 -6.60 13.62
N ALA A 77 22.50 -7.74 14.01
CA ALA A 77 21.84 -8.64 14.97
C ALA A 77 21.83 -8.06 16.40
N ASN A 78 22.83 -7.25 16.72
CA ASN A 78 23.09 -6.70 18.05
C ASN A 78 23.35 -5.19 17.94
N SER A 79 23.26 -4.48 19.07
CA SER A 79 23.49 -3.03 19.14
C SER A 79 24.91 -2.61 18.74
N ASP A 80 25.90 -3.50 18.88
CA ASP A 80 27.30 -3.25 18.48
C ASP A 80 27.57 -3.51 16.99
N CYS A 81 26.60 -4.08 16.27
CA CYS A 81 26.70 -4.47 14.86
C CYS A 81 27.91 -5.34 14.50
N HIS A 82 28.50 -6.07 15.46
CA HIS A 82 29.58 -7.01 15.16
C HIS A 82 29.08 -8.22 14.36
N THR A 83 27.84 -8.63 14.63
CA THR A 83 27.16 -9.67 13.86
C THR A 83 26.20 -9.01 12.88
N LYS A 84 26.47 -9.18 11.59
CA LYS A 84 25.58 -8.73 10.51
C LYS A 84 24.71 -9.88 10.00
N LEU A 85 23.55 -9.55 9.50
CA LEU A 85 22.58 -10.47 8.91
C LEU A 85 22.15 -9.92 7.55
N SER A 86 22.00 -10.79 6.56
CA SER A 86 21.28 -10.48 5.33
C SER A 86 19.77 -10.66 5.54
N GLN A 87 18.97 -10.17 4.59
CA GLN A 87 17.52 -10.40 4.62
C GLN A 87 17.19 -11.88 4.43
N GLY A 88 17.92 -12.58 3.56
CA GLY A 88 17.79 -14.03 3.37
C GLY A 88 17.96 -14.79 4.68
N MET A 89 19.03 -14.52 5.45
CA MET A 89 19.24 -15.16 6.76
C MET A 89 18.11 -14.90 7.76
N ILE A 90 17.46 -13.72 7.69
CA ILE A 90 16.33 -13.37 8.57
C ILE A 90 15.09 -14.18 8.17
N LEU A 91 14.82 -14.30 6.87
CA LEU A 91 13.67 -15.02 6.32
C LEU A 91 13.82 -16.54 6.47
N GLU A 92 15.03 -17.09 6.27
CA GLU A 92 15.34 -18.50 6.49
C GLU A 92 15.09 -18.93 7.93
N LYS A 93 15.39 -18.05 8.91
CA LYS A 93 15.04 -18.30 10.32
C LYS A 93 13.54 -18.37 10.57
N GLN A 94 12.72 -17.81 9.68
CA GLN A 94 11.26 -17.94 9.70
C GLN A 94 10.76 -19.14 8.88
N GLY A 95 11.67 -19.92 8.28
CA GLY A 95 11.36 -21.09 7.47
C GLY A 95 11.12 -20.79 5.99
N ILE A 96 11.39 -19.56 5.53
CA ILE A 96 11.24 -19.15 4.12
C ILE A 96 12.60 -19.20 3.45
N ASN A 97 12.78 -20.10 2.50
CA ASN A 97 14.01 -20.19 1.72
C ASN A 97 13.95 -19.31 0.44
N GLU A 98 15.07 -19.19 -0.27
CA GLU A 98 15.20 -18.33 -1.46
C GLU A 98 14.29 -18.76 -2.61
N GLU A 99 14.20 -20.07 -2.88
CA GLU A 99 13.35 -20.63 -3.93
C GLU A 99 11.87 -20.31 -3.66
N GLU A 100 11.42 -20.49 -2.41
CA GLU A 100 10.07 -20.13 -1.98
C GLU A 100 9.83 -18.62 -2.10
N PHE A 101 10.80 -17.79 -1.73
CA PHE A 101 10.64 -16.34 -1.80
C PHE A 101 10.53 -15.85 -3.26
N LEU A 102 11.26 -16.46 -4.19
CA LEU A 102 11.21 -16.11 -5.60
C LEU A 102 9.80 -16.28 -6.20
N ASP A 103 9.01 -17.20 -5.66
CA ASP A 103 7.61 -17.42 -6.06
C ASP A 103 6.63 -16.40 -5.46
N PHE A 104 7.05 -15.59 -4.48
CA PHE A 104 6.19 -14.59 -3.85
C PHE A 104 5.93 -13.38 -4.75
N PRO A 105 4.78 -12.70 -4.58
CA PRO A 105 4.52 -11.45 -5.29
C PRO A 105 5.50 -10.36 -4.86
N PHE A 106 5.84 -9.47 -5.80
CA PHE A 106 6.77 -8.35 -5.58
C PHE A 106 8.15 -8.81 -5.07
N THR A 107 8.75 -9.80 -5.75
CA THR A 107 10.05 -10.39 -5.42
C THR A 107 11.18 -9.37 -5.31
N ASN A 108 11.12 -8.28 -6.08
CA ASN A 108 12.09 -7.17 -6.05
C ASN A 108 11.62 -5.97 -5.21
N GLY A 109 10.69 -6.20 -4.27
CA GLY A 109 10.10 -5.15 -3.46
C GLY A 109 9.36 -4.07 -4.26
N PHE A 110 9.13 -2.94 -3.61
CA PHE A 110 8.54 -1.73 -4.21
C PHE A 110 8.92 -0.47 -3.44
N ASN A 111 8.75 0.68 -4.08
CA ASN A 111 9.40 1.92 -3.65
C ASN A 111 8.41 2.94 -3.09
N LYS A 112 8.95 3.87 -2.29
CA LYS A 112 8.24 5.11 -1.98
C LYS A 112 7.77 5.78 -3.27
N GLY A 113 6.49 6.15 -3.30
CA GLY A 113 5.85 6.76 -4.45
C GLY A 113 5.19 5.76 -5.40
N ASP A 114 5.23 4.46 -5.13
CA ASP A 114 4.40 3.50 -5.85
C ASP A 114 2.94 3.56 -5.37
N ILE A 115 2.01 3.24 -6.26
CA ILE A 115 0.61 2.96 -5.91
C ILE A 115 0.39 1.45 -5.93
N MET A 116 -0.24 0.94 -4.89
CA MET A 116 -0.60 -0.48 -4.77
C MET A 116 -2.12 -0.62 -4.90
N ILE A 117 -2.54 -1.55 -5.73
CA ILE A 117 -3.93 -1.99 -5.80
C ILE A 117 -4.12 -3.15 -4.84
N LEU A 118 -5.11 -3.01 -3.97
CA LEU A 118 -5.40 -4.00 -2.95
C LEU A 118 -6.60 -4.86 -3.36
N TYR A 119 -6.54 -6.14 -3.04
CA TYR A 119 -7.62 -7.11 -3.15
C TYR A 119 -8.00 -7.62 -1.76
N SER A 120 -9.15 -8.29 -1.68
CA SER A 120 -9.72 -8.87 -0.46
C SER A 120 -8.66 -9.49 0.46
N PRO A 121 -8.68 -9.19 1.78
CA PRO A 121 -7.78 -9.78 2.77
C PRO A 121 -8.18 -11.22 3.15
N GLU A 122 -8.79 -11.97 2.24
CA GLU A 122 -9.12 -13.37 2.43
C GLU A 122 -7.97 -14.28 1.98
N ASN A 123 -7.92 -15.48 2.55
CA ASN A 123 -6.91 -16.51 2.22
C ASN A 123 -5.49 -15.93 2.22
N ILE A 124 -5.14 -15.22 3.30
CA ILE A 124 -3.80 -14.67 3.50
C ILE A 124 -2.84 -15.84 3.76
N ALA A 125 -1.76 -15.89 2.98
CA ALA A 125 -0.70 -16.88 3.07
C ALA A 125 0.66 -16.23 3.36
N ILE A 126 1.65 -17.07 3.70
CA ILE A 126 3.05 -16.65 3.76
C ILE A 126 3.46 -16.13 2.37
N GLY A 127 4.21 -15.03 2.34
CA GLY A 127 4.67 -14.38 1.12
C GLY A 127 3.74 -13.28 0.57
N ASP A 128 2.46 -13.29 0.94
CA ASP A 128 1.52 -12.22 0.58
C ASP A 128 2.00 -10.86 1.11
N VAL A 129 1.82 -9.80 0.34
CA VAL A 129 2.04 -8.43 0.80
C VAL A 129 0.73 -7.89 1.38
N LEU A 130 0.64 -7.84 2.70
CA LEU A 130 -0.55 -7.47 3.44
C LEU A 130 -0.53 -6.00 3.84
N THR A 131 -1.63 -5.31 3.56
CA THR A 131 -1.92 -3.99 4.12
C THR A 131 -2.83 -4.12 5.33
N PHE A 132 -2.49 -3.49 6.45
CA PHE A 132 -3.24 -3.58 7.69
C PHE A 132 -3.19 -2.30 8.53
N MET A 133 -4.16 -2.14 9.43
CA MET A 133 -4.23 -1.03 10.38
C MET A 133 -3.55 -1.40 11.70
N ALA A 134 -2.48 -0.67 12.04
CA ALA A 134 -1.84 -0.80 13.34
C ALA A 134 -2.52 0.09 14.41
N PRO A 135 -2.57 -0.34 15.68
CA PRO A 135 -3.17 0.45 16.75
C PRO A 135 -2.53 1.83 16.89
N GLY A 136 -3.34 2.88 17.01
CA GLY A 136 -2.87 4.25 17.19
C GLY A 136 -2.30 4.92 15.93
N ARG A 137 -2.40 4.28 14.75
CA ARG A 137 -2.00 4.88 13.46
C ARG A 137 -3.23 5.17 12.59
N SER A 138 -3.23 6.34 11.97
CA SER A 138 -4.23 6.74 10.97
C SER A 138 -3.98 6.12 9.59
N ASP A 139 -2.70 5.87 9.27
CA ASP A 139 -2.28 5.34 7.98
C ASP A 139 -1.98 3.84 8.07
N PRO A 140 -2.43 3.04 7.09
CA PRO A 140 -2.16 1.61 7.07
C PRO A 140 -0.67 1.32 6.80
N ILE A 141 -0.25 0.13 7.20
CA ILE A 141 1.10 -0.42 6.97
C ILE A 141 0.97 -1.52 5.92
N ILE A 142 1.89 -1.57 4.96
CA ILE A 142 1.92 -2.56 3.88
C ILE A 142 3.23 -3.33 3.93
N HIS A 143 3.20 -4.58 4.37
CA HIS A 143 4.39 -5.41 4.62
C HIS A 143 4.14 -6.88 4.24
N ARG A 144 5.21 -7.67 4.09
CA ARG A 144 5.11 -9.08 3.70
C ARG A 144 4.76 -9.96 4.89
N VAL A 145 3.85 -10.91 4.69
CA VAL A 145 3.53 -11.95 5.67
C VAL A 145 4.67 -12.95 5.70
N ILE A 146 5.32 -13.11 6.85
CA ILE A 146 6.44 -14.03 7.05
C ILE A 146 6.08 -15.21 7.95
N ALA A 147 4.96 -15.15 8.66
CA ALA A 147 4.42 -16.30 9.39
C ALA A 147 2.90 -16.19 9.55
N VAL A 148 2.24 -17.34 9.63
CA VAL A 148 0.81 -17.46 9.94
C VAL A 148 0.66 -18.27 11.23
N ASN A 149 0.19 -17.63 12.28
CA ASN A 149 0.00 -18.25 13.59
C ASN A 149 -1.46 -18.68 13.75
N LYS A 150 -1.67 -19.97 14.07
CA LYS A 150 -3.00 -20.52 14.34
C LYS A 150 -3.07 -20.97 15.80
N GLN A 151 -3.95 -20.35 16.58
CA GLN A 151 -4.26 -20.74 17.95
C GLN A 151 -5.76 -21.05 18.04
N GLY A 152 -6.11 -22.33 17.92
CA GLY A 152 -7.51 -22.75 17.79
C GLY A 152 -8.13 -22.18 16.51
N GLU A 153 -9.24 -21.45 16.66
CA GLU A 153 -9.92 -20.75 15.54
C GLU A 153 -9.31 -19.37 15.24
N GLN A 154 -8.47 -18.84 16.13
CA GLN A 154 -7.85 -17.53 15.94
C GLN A 154 -6.63 -17.64 15.03
N ILE A 155 -6.64 -16.84 13.97
CA ILE A 155 -5.53 -16.71 13.02
C ILE A 155 -4.95 -15.30 13.17
N THR A 156 -3.65 -15.22 13.36
CA THR A 156 -2.89 -13.97 13.31
C THR A 156 -1.73 -14.10 12.34
N TYR A 157 -1.28 -12.97 11.82
CA TYR A 157 -0.22 -12.89 10.83
C TYR A 157 0.96 -12.12 11.43
N GLN A 158 2.16 -12.64 11.21
CA GLN A 158 3.37 -11.88 11.41
C GLN A 158 3.78 -11.26 10.08
N THR A 159 3.93 -9.94 10.06
CA THR A 159 4.39 -9.19 8.89
C THR A 159 5.77 -8.58 9.13
N LYS A 160 6.47 -8.26 8.05
CA LYS A 160 7.78 -7.60 8.08
C LYS A 160 7.95 -6.77 6.82
N GLY A 161 8.45 -5.54 6.98
CA GLY A 161 8.97 -4.78 5.84
C GLY A 161 10.19 -5.46 5.26
N ASP A 162 10.23 -5.70 3.96
CA ASP A 162 11.36 -6.38 3.30
C ASP A 162 12.72 -5.71 3.60
N ASN A 163 12.72 -4.39 3.80
CA ASN A 163 13.91 -3.59 4.14
C ASN A 163 14.09 -3.35 5.66
N ASN A 164 13.24 -3.93 6.50
CA ASN A 164 13.38 -3.83 7.96
C ASN A 164 14.24 -4.99 8.49
N CYS A 165 14.88 -4.83 9.65
CA CYS A 165 15.69 -5.91 10.24
C CYS A 165 14.89 -6.87 11.14
N ALA A 166 13.68 -6.49 11.53
CA ALA A 166 12.78 -7.30 12.32
C ALA A 166 11.35 -6.78 12.18
N SER A 167 10.37 -7.63 12.54
CA SER A 167 8.99 -7.22 12.79
C SER A 167 8.91 -6.41 14.09
N ALA A 168 8.28 -5.24 14.04
CA ALA A 168 7.88 -4.52 15.25
C ALA A 168 6.78 -5.27 16.01
N ASP A 169 6.53 -4.91 17.28
CA ASP A 169 5.60 -5.66 18.13
C ASP A 169 4.16 -5.69 17.59
N PHE A 170 3.70 -4.60 16.97
CA PHE A 170 2.38 -4.54 16.33
C PHE A 170 2.29 -5.35 15.03
N GLU A 171 3.43 -5.80 14.48
CA GLU A 171 3.48 -6.60 13.25
C GLU A 171 3.45 -8.10 13.53
N LYS A 172 3.70 -8.53 14.77
CA LYS A 172 3.82 -9.96 15.14
C LYS A 172 2.48 -10.69 15.24
N PHE A 173 1.40 -9.95 15.52
CA PHE A 173 0.08 -10.50 15.79
C PHE A 173 -1.03 -9.71 15.09
N VAL A 174 -0.86 -9.47 13.78
CA VAL A 174 -1.88 -8.78 12.97
C VAL A 174 -3.11 -9.68 12.85
N THR A 175 -4.27 -9.21 13.30
CA THR A 175 -5.52 -9.98 13.20
C THR A 175 -6.21 -9.80 11.84
N LYS A 176 -7.20 -10.66 11.55
CA LYS A 176 -8.02 -10.52 10.33
C LYS A 176 -8.78 -9.20 10.28
N GLU A 177 -9.19 -8.67 11.43
CA GLU A 177 -9.93 -7.41 11.54
C GLU A 177 -9.04 -6.19 11.26
N GLN A 178 -7.73 -6.32 11.48
CA GLN A 178 -6.76 -5.31 11.12
C GLN A 178 -6.41 -5.35 9.64
N ALA A 179 -6.59 -6.49 8.97
CA ALA A 179 -6.24 -6.68 7.57
C ALA A 179 -7.18 -5.86 6.66
N VAL A 180 -6.58 -5.00 5.85
CA VAL A 180 -7.30 -4.12 4.91
C VAL A 180 -7.38 -4.76 3.53
N GLY A 181 -6.29 -5.34 3.06
CA GLY A 181 -6.22 -5.99 1.76
C GLY A 181 -4.83 -6.49 1.41
N LYS A 182 -4.76 -7.39 0.44
CA LYS A 182 -3.50 -7.91 -0.13
C LYS A 182 -3.12 -7.08 -1.34
N ALA A 183 -1.88 -6.63 -1.43
CA ALA A 183 -1.40 -5.98 -2.64
C ALA A 183 -1.34 -7.00 -3.78
N VAL A 184 -1.97 -6.69 -4.91
CA VAL A 184 -2.02 -7.58 -6.08
C VAL A 184 -1.43 -6.94 -7.33
N TRP A 185 -1.35 -5.61 -7.36
CA TRP A 185 -0.76 -4.89 -8.49
C TRP A 185 -0.09 -3.60 -8.04
N ARG A 186 0.91 -3.18 -8.82
CA ARG A 186 1.75 -2.01 -8.55
C ARG A 186 1.77 -1.08 -9.77
N VAL A 187 1.56 0.20 -9.52
CA VAL A 187 1.75 1.28 -10.49
C VAL A 187 2.92 2.15 -10.02
N PRO A 188 4.11 2.04 -10.64
CA PRO A 188 5.29 2.76 -10.19
C PRO A 188 5.15 4.27 -10.27
N LEU A 189 5.80 4.99 -9.35
CA LEU A 189 5.99 6.45 -9.33
C LEU A 189 4.72 7.34 -9.20
N LEU A 190 3.53 6.81 -9.45
CA LEU A 190 2.30 7.61 -9.51
C LEU A 190 1.89 8.19 -8.13
N GLY A 191 2.32 7.56 -7.04
CA GLY A 191 2.11 8.01 -5.68
C GLY A 191 2.87 9.30 -5.34
N TRP A 192 3.92 9.64 -6.09
CA TRP A 192 4.63 10.91 -5.91
C TRP A 192 3.75 12.14 -6.13
N ILE A 193 2.70 12.05 -6.95
CA ILE A 193 1.73 13.13 -7.14
C ILE A 193 1.04 13.45 -5.80
N LYS A 194 0.57 12.42 -5.09
CA LYS A 194 -0.06 12.58 -3.76
C LYS A 194 0.96 13.06 -2.73
N ILE A 195 2.14 12.45 -2.68
CA ILE A 195 3.17 12.77 -1.69
C ILE A 195 3.61 14.22 -1.84
N GLY A 196 3.93 14.66 -3.06
CA GLY A 196 4.33 16.04 -3.34
C GLY A 196 3.25 17.04 -2.99
N PHE A 197 1.97 16.74 -3.24
CA PHE A 197 0.86 17.60 -2.82
C PHE A 197 0.77 17.72 -1.30
N VAL A 198 0.88 16.62 -0.56
CA VAL A 198 0.85 16.65 0.92
C VAL A 198 2.06 17.38 1.49
N GLU A 199 3.26 17.14 0.95
CA GLU A 199 4.49 17.83 1.36
C GLU A 199 4.38 19.35 1.09
N PHE A 200 3.81 19.73 -0.06
CA PHE A 200 3.53 21.14 -0.37
C PHE A 200 2.56 21.77 0.64
N LEU A 201 1.45 21.11 0.98
CA LEU A 201 0.48 21.63 1.97
C LEU A 201 1.11 21.84 3.36
N LYS A 202 1.98 20.91 3.78
CA LYS A 202 2.74 21.04 5.03
C LYS A 202 3.71 22.22 4.99
N LEU A 203 4.39 22.43 3.86
CA LEU A 203 5.33 23.54 3.68
C LEU A 203 4.65 24.90 3.84
N ILE A 204 3.39 25.03 3.41
CA ILE A 204 2.61 26.26 3.51
C ILE A 204 1.74 26.35 4.78
N GLY A 205 1.88 25.42 5.72
CA GLY A 205 1.21 25.44 7.02
C GLY A 205 -0.29 25.18 6.98
N LEU A 206 -0.80 24.54 5.93
CA LEU A 206 -2.21 24.11 5.82
C LEU A 206 -2.45 22.70 6.38
N MET A 207 -1.38 21.98 6.73
CA MET A 207 -1.36 20.65 7.33
C MET A 207 -0.14 20.48 8.24
#